data_AF-A0A6C0B2H1-F1
#
_entry.id   AF-A0A6C0B2H1-F1
#
_cell.length_a   1.000
_cell.length_b   1.000
_cell.length_c   1.000
_cell.angle_alpha   90.00
_cell.angle_beta   90.00
_cell.angle_gamma   90.00
#
_symmetry.space_group_name_H-M   'P 1'
#
loop_
_entity.id
_entity.type
_entity.pdbx_description
1 polymer ?
#
loop_
_entity_poly.entity_id
_entity_poly.type
_entity_poly.pdbx_seq_one_letter_code
_entity_poly.pdbx_strand_id
1 'polypeptide(L)'
;MYLRDISDFENVSDYLPILNGALITDVIVMSLSLSGYINSEALKIWYKSYGLSAVLADVLILVIGLIIARWLYNMFFKSRSLFSFILVALGVQLTHDLVFGKIIDFMPEKTSNIFNTFKQYTHEHGMQILFADSLMIISTIILGSLMAAYDLNMNIITIIFMAYHVPYLIHSF
;
A
#
# COMPACT_ATOMS: atom_id res chain seq x y z
N MET A 1 6.12 -20.95 11.01
CA MET A 1 5.44 -20.52 9.78
C MET A 1 6.47 -19.85 8.89
N TYR A 2 6.63 -20.31 7.65
CA TYR A 2 7.66 -19.78 6.74
C TYR A 2 7.03 -18.80 5.76
N LEU A 3 7.69 -17.66 5.55
CA LEU A 3 7.33 -16.66 4.54
C LEU A 3 7.51 -17.27 3.14
N ARG A 4 6.48 -17.22 2.29
CA ARG A 4 6.57 -17.67 0.89
C ARG A 4 7.11 -16.58 -0.03
N ASP A 5 7.92 -16.98 -1.00
CA ASP A 5 8.32 -16.05 -2.06
C ASP A 5 7.11 -15.72 -2.95
N ILE A 6 6.83 -14.42 -3.13
CA ILE A 6 5.74 -13.89 -3.96
C ILE A 6 6.27 -13.04 -5.13
N SER A 7 7.57 -13.16 -5.44
CA SER A 7 8.26 -12.36 -6.45
C SER A 7 7.97 -12.82 -7.88
N ASP A 8 7.49 -14.06 -8.06
CA ASP A 8 7.33 -14.65 -9.39
C ASP A 8 6.10 -14.11 -10.12
N PHE A 9 6.30 -13.22 -11.09
CA PHE A 9 5.22 -12.64 -11.89
C PHE A 9 4.27 -13.66 -12.56
N GLU A 10 4.77 -14.85 -12.91
CA GLU A 10 3.96 -15.88 -13.59
C GLU A 10 3.04 -16.64 -12.62
N ASN A 11 3.31 -16.59 -11.31
CA ASN A 11 2.48 -17.24 -10.32
C ASN A 11 1.23 -16.40 -10.00
N VAL A 12 0.16 -16.64 -10.74
CA VAL A 12 -1.11 -15.92 -10.55
C VAL A 12 -1.79 -16.17 -9.20
N SER A 13 -1.42 -17.25 -8.49
CA SER A 13 -2.02 -17.55 -7.19
C SER A 13 -1.62 -16.57 -6.09
N ASP A 14 -0.54 -15.80 -6.29
CA ASP A 14 -0.04 -14.83 -5.31
C ASP A 14 -0.81 -13.50 -5.31
N TYR A 15 -1.66 -13.21 -6.31
CA TYR A 15 -2.37 -11.93 -6.38
C TYR A 15 -3.35 -11.71 -5.23
N LEU A 16 -4.09 -12.73 -4.82
CA LEU A 16 -5.01 -12.62 -3.69
C LEU A 16 -4.26 -12.45 -2.35
N PRO A 17 -3.20 -13.22 -2.06
CA PRO A 17 -2.30 -12.93 -0.95
C PRO A 17 -1.74 -11.51 -0.94
N ILE A 18 -1.28 -10.98 -2.08
CA ILE A 18 -0.77 -9.61 -2.21
C ILE A 18 -1.87 -8.59 -1.89
N LEU A 19 -3.07 -8.78 -2.43
CA LEU A 19 -4.23 -7.93 -2.14
C LEU A 19 -4.59 -7.95 -0.65
N ASN A 20 -4.58 -9.13 -0.02
CA ASN A 20 -4.74 -9.25 1.42
C ASN A 20 -3.64 -8.51 2.19
N GLY A 21 -2.38 -8.67 1.78
CA GLY A 21 -1.25 -7.97 2.40
C GLY A 21 -1.39 -6.45 2.33
N ALA A 22 -1.87 -5.91 1.21
CA ALA A 22 -2.07 -4.48 1.01
C ALA A 22 -3.24 -3.97 1.87
N LEU A 23 -4.37 -4.69 1.87
CA LEU A 23 -5.53 -4.33 2.68
C LEU A 23 -5.23 -4.38 4.19
N ILE A 24 -4.52 -5.41 4.65
CA ILE A 24 -4.11 -5.52 6.06
C ILE A 24 -3.15 -4.37 6.42
N THR A 25 -2.23 -4.02 5.51
CA THR A 25 -1.31 -2.88 5.72
C THR A 25 -2.07 -1.57 5.88
N ASP A 26 -3.01 -1.28 4.99
CA ASP A 26 -3.84 -0.06 5.09
C ASP A 26 -4.69 -0.04 6.36
N VAL A 27 -5.33 -1.16 6.73
CA VAL A 27 -6.06 -1.30 8.00
C VAL A 27 -5.17 -1.02 9.22
N ILE A 28 -3.91 -1.47 9.20
CA ILE A 28 -2.95 -1.16 10.27
C ILE A 28 -2.65 0.35 10.30
N VAL A 29 -2.38 0.98 9.16
CA VAL A 29 -2.12 2.43 9.05
C VAL A 29 -3.31 3.24 9.57
N MET A 30 -4.53 2.90 9.15
CA MET A 30 -5.75 3.53 9.66
C MET A 30 -5.87 3.37 11.17
N SER A 31 -5.61 2.17 11.70
CA SER A 31 -5.70 1.90 13.14
C SER A 31 -4.65 2.68 13.94
N LEU A 32 -3.43 2.83 13.41
CA LEU A 32 -2.36 3.65 14.00
C LEU A 32 -2.68 5.14 13.96
N SER A 33 -3.34 5.61 12.91
CA SER A 33 -3.82 6.98 12.78
C SER A 33 -4.94 7.28 13.79
N LEU A 34 -5.94 6.42 13.90
CA LEU A 34 -7.05 6.56 14.86
C LEU A 34 -6.60 6.50 16.33
N SER A 35 -5.59 5.69 16.63
CA SER A 35 -5.01 5.61 17.99
C SER A 35 -4.05 6.77 18.32
N GLY A 36 -3.76 7.65 17.37
CA GLY A 36 -2.92 8.84 17.56
C GLY A 36 -1.41 8.58 17.46
N TYR A 37 -0.97 7.37 17.09
CA TYR A 37 0.44 7.09 16.83
C TYR A 37 0.94 7.77 15.54
N ILE A 38 0.06 7.93 14.55
CA ILE A 38 0.32 8.72 13.34
C ILE A 38 -0.47 10.02 13.47
N ASN A 39 0.22 11.12 13.78
CA ASN A 39 -0.43 12.43 13.91
C ASN A 39 -0.32 13.20 12.58
N SER A 40 -1.33 13.03 11.72
CA SER A 40 -1.42 13.68 10.41
C SER A 40 -2.84 14.18 10.18
N GLU A 41 -3.01 15.48 10.02
CA GLU A 41 -4.34 16.07 9.77
C GLU A 41 -4.77 15.80 8.33
N ALA A 42 -3.84 15.85 7.38
CA ALA A 42 -4.12 15.47 5.99
C ALA A 42 -4.58 14.01 5.88
N LEU A 43 -3.99 13.09 6.66
CA LEU A 43 -4.41 11.68 6.65
C LEU A 43 -5.80 11.47 7.27
N LYS A 44 -6.15 12.22 8.32
CA LYS A 44 -7.51 12.20 8.86
C LYS A 44 -8.52 12.74 7.84
N ILE A 45 -8.19 13.85 7.18
CA ILE A 45 -9.01 14.44 6.11
C ILE A 45 -9.17 13.44 4.96
N TRP A 46 -8.11 12.72 4.61
CA TRP A 46 -8.10 11.70 3.56
C TRP A 46 -9.16 10.64 3.80
N TYR A 47 -9.11 9.93 4.94
CA TYR A 47 -10.10 8.89 5.23
C TYR A 47 -11.49 9.44 5.50
N LYS A 48 -11.60 10.59 6.18
CA LYS A 48 -12.90 11.20 6.51
C LYS A 48 -13.65 11.73 5.29
N SER A 49 -12.94 12.33 4.33
CA SER A 49 -13.56 13.02 3.19
C SER A 49 -13.78 12.10 2.00
N TYR A 50 -12.90 11.13 1.77
CA TYR A 50 -12.97 10.23 0.61
C TYR A 50 -13.46 8.82 0.97
N GLY A 51 -13.49 8.47 2.26
CA GLY A 51 -14.06 7.23 2.75
C GLY A 51 -13.47 6.00 2.05
N LEU A 52 -14.33 5.16 1.47
CA LEU A 52 -13.90 3.94 0.80
C LEU A 52 -13.00 4.23 -0.42
N SER A 53 -13.14 5.39 -1.06
CA SER A 53 -12.29 5.76 -2.18
C SER A 53 -10.83 6.00 -1.77
N ALA A 54 -10.58 6.50 -0.56
CA ALA A 54 -9.23 6.60 0.00
C ALA A 54 -8.61 5.21 0.17
N VAL A 55 -9.32 4.31 0.85
CA VAL A 55 -8.87 2.91 1.06
C VAL A 55 -8.61 2.19 -0.26
N LEU A 56 -9.49 2.36 -1.25
CA LEU A 56 -9.28 1.77 -2.57
C LEU A 56 -8.03 2.33 -3.25
N ALA A 57 -7.78 3.63 -3.16
CA ALA A 57 -6.59 4.24 -3.74
C ALA A 57 -5.31 3.69 -3.07
N ASP A 58 -5.28 3.65 -1.74
CA ASP A 58 -4.11 3.23 -0.95
C ASP A 58 -3.82 1.73 -1.14
N VAL A 59 -4.85 0.88 -1.13
CA VAL A 59 -4.68 -0.56 -1.37
C VAL A 59 -4.27 -0.84 -2.82
N LEU A 60 -4.92 -0.21 -3.81
CA LEU A 60 -4.64 -0.50 -5.21
C LEU A 60 -3.26 0.02 -5.63
N ILE A 61 -2.79 1.16 -5.11
CA ILE A 61 -1.45 1.64 -5.48
C ILE A 61 -0.35 0.71 -4.95
N LEU A 62 -0.50 0.15 -3.75
CA LEU A 62 0.41 -0.86 -3.22
C LEU A 62 0.42 -2.12 -4.09
N VAL A 63 -0.77 -2.60 -4.49
CA VAL A 63 -0.90 -3.77 -5.37
C VAL A 63 -0.25 -3.49 -6.74
N ILE A 64 -0.57 -2.37 -7.38
CA ILE A 64 0.00 -1.98 -8.68
C ILE A 64 1.52 -1.89 -8.60
N GLY A 65 2.06 -1.26 -7.55
CA GLY A 65 3.50 -1.16 -7.31
C GLY A 65 4.17 -2.53 -7.24
N LEU A 66 3.55 -3.50 -6.55
CA LEU A 66 4.05 -4.86 -6.46
C LEU A 66 3.91 -5.66 -7.75
N ILE A 67 2.87 -5.44 -8.55
CA ILE A 67 2.74 -6.06 -9.89
C ILE A 67 3.89 -5.61 -10.79
N ILE A 68 4.17 -4.31 -10.81
CA ILE A 68 5.30 -3.74 -11.57
C ILE A 68 6.63 -4.29 -11.03
N ALA A 69 6.79 -4.36 -9.71
CA ALA A 69 7.98 -4.91 -9.09
C ALA A 69 8.21 -6.38 -9.46
N ARG A 70 7.16 -7.22 -9.48
CA ARG A 70 7.25 -8.64 -9.88
C ARG A 70 7.67 -8.77 -11.34
N TRP A 71 7.09 -7.94 -12.21
CA TRP A 71 7.46 -7.89 -13.62
C TRP A 71 8.95 -7.51 -13.80
N LEU A 72 9.41 -6.43 -13.16
CA LEU A 72 10.82 -6.02 -13.20
C LEU A 72 11.74 -7.06 -12.57
N TYR A 73 11.35 -7.65 -11.45
CA TYR A 73 12.14 -8.67 -10.76
C TYR A 73 12.42 -9.86 -11.67
N ASN A 74 11.39 -10.36 -12.37
CA ASN A 74 11.54 -11.45 -13.34
C ASN A 74 12.44 -11.10 -14.54
N MET A 75 12.61 -9.81 -14.88
CA MET A 75 13.52 -9.39 -15.95
C MET A 75 15.00 -9.43 -15.54
N PHE A 76 15.31 -9.09 -14.28
CA PHE A 76 16.70 -8.91 -13.82
C PHE A 76 17.22 -10.05 -12.95
N PHE A 77 16.35 -10.80 -12.27
CA PHE A 77 16.73 -11.82 -11.30
C PHE A 77 16.27 -13.22 -11.75
N LYS A 78 17.21 -14.16 -11.77
CA LYS A 78 16.94 -15.58 -12.08
C LYS A 78 16.70 -16.43 -10.82
N SER A 79 17.18 -15.97 -9.67
CA SER A 79 16.96 -16.63 -8.37
C SER A 79 15.85 -15.92 -7.60
N ARG A 80 15.05 -16.73 -6.89
CA ARG A 80 13.97 -16.24 -6.03
C ARG A 80 14.55 -15.84 -4.67
N SER A 81 14.34 -14.59 -4.30
CA SER A 81 14.81 -14.01 -3.04
C SER A 81 13.85 -12.90 -2.63
N LEU A 82 13.13 -13.14 -1.53
CA LEU A 82 12.21 -12.15 -0.98
C LEU A 82 12.92 -10.83 -0.63
N PHE A 83 14.16 -10.89 -0.15
CA PHE A 83 14.95 -9.70 0.16
C PHE A 83 15.27 -8.89 -1.10
N SER A 84 15.72 -9.55 -2.16
CA SER A 84 16.00 -8.88 -3.43
C SER A 84 14.72 -8.30 -4.05
N PHE A 85 13.60 -8.98 -3.88
CA PHE A 85 12.29 -8.50 -4.32
C PHE A 85 11.85 -7.24 -3.57
N ILE A 86 12.04 -7.18 -2.25
CA ILE A 86 11.80 -5.97 -1.45
C ILE A 86 12.62 -4.80 -2.00
N LEU A 87 13.90 -4.99 -2.31
CA LEU A 87 14.74 -3.91 -2.86
C LEU A 87 14.22 -3.39 -4.20
N VAL A 88 13.75 -4.28 -5.09
CA VAL A 88 13.14 -3.88 -6.37
C VAL A 88 11.84 -3.12 -6.13
N ALA A 89 10.98 -3.61 -5.24
CA ALA A 89 9.71 -2.96 -4.92
C ALA A 89 9.90 -1.55 -4.31
N LEU A 90 10.88 -1.38 -3.43
CA LEU A 90 11.26 -0.06 -2.91
C LEU A 90 11.75 0.87 -4.03
N GLY A 91 12.53 0.36 -4.99
CA GLY A 91 12.93 1.14 -6.16
C GLY A 91 11.74 1.61 -7.01
N VAL A 92 10.74 0.73 -7.19
CA VAL A 92 9.50 1.07 -7.90
C VAL A 92 8.71 2.13 -7.15
N GLN A 93 8.51 1.95 -5.83
CA GLN A 93 7.79 2.91 -4.99
C GLN A 93 8.47 4.28 -4.98
N LEU A 94 9.78 4.34 -4.75
CA LEU A 94 10.52 5.61 -4.77
C LEU A 94 10.40 6.32 -6.13
N THR A 95 10.47 5.57 -7.23
CA THR A 95 10.31 6.14 -8.57
C THR A 95 8.90 6.70 -8.75
N HIS A 96 7.88 5.93 -8.35
CA HIS A 96 6.49 6.36 -8.39
C HIS A 96 6.27 7.65 -7.59
N ASP A 97 6.72 7.69 -6.34
CA ASP A 97 6.43 8.81 -5.44
C ASP A 97 7.13 10.10 -5.85
N LEU A 98 8.36 10.00 -6.38
CA LEU A 98 9.06 11.16 -6.93
C LEU A 98 8.39 11.70 -8.18
N VAL A 99 7.85 10.82 -9.04
CA VAL A 99 7.06 11.23 -10.21
C VAL A 99 5.73 11.84 -9.78
N PHE A 100 5.04 11.20 -8.84
CA PHE A 100 3.75 11.65 -8.32
C PHE A 100 3.86 13.00 -7.59
N GLY A 101 4.91 13.20 -6.78
CA GLY A 101 5.22 14.48 -6.13
C GLY A 101 5.37 15.61 -7.15
N LYS A 102 6.10 15.38 -8.26
CA LYS A 102 6.21 16.37 -9.34
C LYS A 102 4.87 16.67 -10.02
N ILE A 103 4.00 15.66 -10.17
CA ILE A 103 2.66 15.85 -10.72
C ILE A 103 1.83 16.71 -9.76
N ILE A 104 1.87 16.43 -8.45
CA ILE A 104 1.19 17.22 -7.42
C ILE A 104 1.62 18.69 -7.49
N ASP A 105 2.93 18.96 -7.59
CA ASP A 105 3.48 20.32 -7.68
C ASP A 105 3.03 21.07 -8.93
N PHE A 106 2.91 20.35 -10.07
CA PHE A 106 2.48 20.94 -11.33
C PHE A 106 0.98 21.26 -11.37
N MET A 107 0.15 20.50 -10.64
CA MET A 107 -1.30 20.68 -10.67
C MET A 107 -1.71 22.00 -9.99
N PRO A 108 -2.51 22.86 -10.63
CA PRO A 108 -3.00 24.07 -9.99
C PRO A 108 -3.88 23.73 -8.78
N GLU A 109 -3.83 24.56 -7.75
CA GLU A 109 -4.73 24.43 -6.60
C GLU A 109 -6.21 24.48 -7.04
N LYS A 110 -7.09 23.83 -6.26
CA LYS A 110 -8.55 23.85 -6.46
C LYS A 110 -9.05 23.15 -7.73
N THR A 111 -8.17 22.45 -8.45
CA THR A 111 -8.55 21.62 -9.61
C THR A 111 -9.14 20.28 -9.20
N SER A 112 -8.62 19.69 -8.12
CA SER A 112 -9.11 18.43 -7.55
C SER A 112 -8.92 18.42 -6.04
N ASN A 113 -9.95 17.97 -5.32
CA ASN A 113 -9.88 17.83 -3.88
C ASN A 113 -8.76 16.85 -3.48
N ILE A 114 -8.59 15.75 -4.24
CA ILE A 114 -7.55 14.74 -3.97
C ILE A 114 -6.15 15.36 -4.05
N PHE A 115 -5.86 16.11 -5.13
CA PHE A 115 -4.56 16.78 -5.27
C PHE A 115 -4.32 17.83 -4.18
N ASN A 116 -5.36 18.57 -3.77
CA ASN A 116 -5.23 19.53 -2.68
C ASN A 116 -4.88 18.83 -1.35
N THR A 117 -5.50 17.67 -1.06
CA THR A 117 -5.20 16.89 0.15
C THR A 117 -3.77 16.33 0.10
N PHE A 118 -3.31 15.85 -1.05
CA PHE A 118 -1.92 15.43 -1.21
C PHE A 118 -0.92 16.57 -1.05
N LYS A 119 -1.22 17.78 -1.54
CA LYS A 119 -0.39 18.98 -1.27
C LYS A 119 -0.31 19.28 0.21
N GLN A 120 -1.44 19.22 0.92
CA GLN A 120 -1.43 19.40 2.38
C GLN A 120 -0.55 18.34 3.05
N TYR A 121 -0.67 17.08 2.62
CA TYR A 121 0.13 15.98 3.15
C TYR A 121 1.64 16.18 2.92
N THR A 122 2.04 16.60 1.71
CA THR A 122 3.46 16.91 1.41
C THR A 122 3.99 18.09 2.22
N HIS A 123 3.17 19.12 2.50
CA HIS A 123 3.54 20.21 3.39
C HIS A 123 3.68 19.78 4.86
N GLU A 124 2.86 18.84 5.33
CA GLU A 124 2.90 18.33 6.71
C GLU A 124 4.14 17.47 6.99
N HIS A 125 4.48 16.54 6.09
CA HIS A 125 5.47 15.48 6.38
C HIS A 125 6.70 15.52 5.47
N GLY A 126 6.67 16.24 4.35
CA GLY A 126 7.79 16.37 3.42
C GLY A 126 8.42 15.03 3.03
N MET A 127 9.72 14.88 3.25
CA MET A 127 10.47 13.65 2.92
C MET A 127 10.12 12.44 3.79
N GLN A 128 9.46 12.64 4.94
CA GLN A 128 9.07 11.52 5.82
C GLN A 128 8.03 10.61 5.16
N ILE A 129 7.28 11.14 4.18
CA ILE A 129 6.30 10.38 3.38
C ILE A 129 6.97 9.20 2.69
N LEU A 130 8.13 9.42 2.05
CA LEU A 130 8.85 8.37 1.32
C LEU A 130 9.22 7.20 2.23
N PHE A 131 9.57 7.49 3.49
CA PHE A 131 9.89 6.46 4.48
C PHE A 131 8.65 5.71 4.93
N ALA A 132 7.54 6.42 5.19
CA ALA A 132 6.27 5.79 5.53
C ALA A 132 5.79 4.84 4.42
N ASP A 133 5.84 5.29 3.17
CA ASP A 133 5.42 4.51 2.00
C ASP A 133 6.33 3.29 1.77
N SER A 134 7.64 3.43 1.99
CA SER A 134 8.58 2.30 2.01
C SER A 134 8.22 1.26 3.09
N LEU A 135 7.83 1.68 4.29
CA LEU A 135 7.36 0.77 5.34
C LEU A 135 6.06 0.06 4.93
N MET A 136 5.14 0.76 4.25
CA MET A 136 3.91 0.17 3.74
C MET A 136 4.18 -0.89 2.67
N ILE A 137 5.12 -0.65 1.74
CA ILE A 137 5.54 -1.65 0.74
C ILE A 137 6.16 -2.87 1.41
N ILE A 138 7.08 -2.68 2.35
CA ILE A 138 7.72 -3.79 3.08
C ILE A 138 6.66 -4.60 3.83
N SER A 139 5.75 -3.92 4.54
CA SER A 139 4.66 -4.56 5.28
C SER A 139 3.75 -5.36 4.37
N THR A 140 3.39 -4.80 3.20
CA THR A 140 2.57 -5.47 2.19
C THR A 140 3.24 -6.73 1.68
N ILE A 141 4.55 -6.69 1.41
CA ILE A 141 5.30 -7.87 0.95
C ILE A 141 5.35 -8.95 2.03
N ILE A 142 5.67 -8.58 3.28
CA ILE A 142 5.77 -9.52 4.40
C ILE A 142 4.39 -10.15 4.69
N LEU A 143 3.33 -9.35 4.75
CA LEU A 143 1.98 -9.81 5.00
C LEU A 143 1.44 -10.62 3.81
N GLY A 144 1.70 -10.21 2.57
CA GLY A 144 1.34 -10.98 1.39
C GLY A 144 2.06 -12.32 1.32
N SER A 145 3.35 -12.35 1.66
CA SER A 145 4.16 -13.56 1.79
C SER A 145 3.66 -14.51 2.89
N LEU A 146 3.19 -13.95 4.01
CA LEU A 146 2.54 -14.67 5.08
C LEU A 146 1.20 -15.27 4.60
N MET A 147 0.38 -14.48 3.91
CA MET A 147 -0.91 -14.89 3.37
C MET A 147 -0.80 -15.94 2.27
N ALA A 148 0.29 -15.91 1.49
CA ALA A 148 0.58 -16.91 0.47
C ALA A 148 0.89 -18.28 1.08
N ALA A 149 1.30 -18.35 2.36
CA ALA A 149 1.48 -19.62 3.06
C ALA A 149 0.17 -20.33 3.42
N TYR A 150 -0.95 -19.59 3.47
CA TYR A 150 -2.28 -20.15 3.73
C TYR A 150 -2.98 -20.61 2.45
N ASP A 151 -4.06 -21.39 2.61
CA ASP A 151 -4.88 -21.83 1.49
C ASP A 151 -5.82 -20.71 0.98
N LEU A 152 -6.51 -21.01 -0.13
CA LEU A 152 -7.45 -20.10 -0.75
C LEU A 152 -8.61 -19.73 0.18
N ASN A 153 -9.12 -20.67 0.96
CA ASN A 153 -10.26 -20.43 1.86
C ASN A 153 -9.89 -19.41 2.93
N MET A 154 -8.72 -19.56 3.54
CA MET A 154 -8.23 -18.59 4.53
C MET A 154 -7.98 -17.21 3.93
N ASN A 155 -7.46 -17.14 2.70
CA ASN A 155 -7.31 -15.88 1.98
C ASN A 155 -8.67 -15.20 1.71
N ILE A 156 -9.69 -15.97 1.31
CA ILE A 156 -11.05 -15.46 1.08
C ILE A 156 -11.69 -15.01 2.40
N ILE A 157 -11.57 -15.79 3.48
CA ILE A 157 -12.10 -15.42 4.79
C ILE A 157 -11.45 -14.11 5.27
N THR A 158 -10.14 -13.99 5.09
CA THR A 158 -9.38 -12.80 5.51
C THR A 158 -9.83 -11.56 4.76
N ILE A 159 -9.94 -11.60 3.42
CA ILE A 159 -10.34 -10.43 2.65
C ILE A 159 -11.77 -10.00 2.98
N ILE A 160 -12.70 -10.94 3.14
CA ILE A 160 -14.09 -10.66 3.51
C ILE A 160 -14.15 -10.03 4.90
N PHE A 161 -13.41 -10.60 5.86
CA PHE A 161 -13.35 -10.07 7.22
C PHE A 161 -12.80 -8.65 7.24
N MET A 162 -11.68 -8.38 6.55
CA MET A 162 -11.09 -7.04 6.51
C MET A 162 -11.99 -6.04 5.79
N ALA A 163 -12.54 -6.41 4.63
CA ALA A 163 -13.46 -5.56 3.87
C ALA A 163 -14.73 -5.20 4.67
N TYR A 164 -15.22 -6.10 5.53
CA TYR A 164 -16.33 -5.83 6.43
C TYR A 164 -15.98 -4.79 7.51
N HIS A 165 -14.74 -4.78 8.02
CA HIS A 165 -14.32 -3.88 9.09
C HIS A 165 -13.90 -2.48 8.59
N VAL A 166 -13.40 -2.37 7.36
CA VAL A 166 -12.97 -1.10 6.76
C VAL A 166 -13.99 0.03 6.91
N PRO A 167 -15.29 -0.14 6.61
CA PRO A 167 -16.29 0.91 6.79
C PRO A 167 -16.38 1.43 8.24
N TYR A 168 -16.26 0.56 9.23
CA TYR A 168 -16.31 0.96 10.65
C TYR A 168 -15.08 1.78 11.03
N LEU A 169 -13.90 1.43 10.52
CA LEU A 169 -12.67 2.21 10.72
C LEU A 169 -12.78 3.59 10.06
N ILE A 170 -13.24 3.64 8.80
CA ILE A 170 -13.46 4.90 8.07
C ILE A 170 -14.37 5.84 8.86
N HIS A 171 -15.49 5.34 9.37
CA HIS A 171 -16.47 6.13 10.12
C HIS A 171 -16.05 6.45 11.56
N SER A 172 -14.81 6.11 11.94
CA SER A 172 -14.21 6.48 13.23
C SER A 172 -13.27 7.69 13.14
N PHE A 173 -13.04 8.26 11.95
CA PHE A 173 -12.21 9.46 11.69
C PHE A 173 -12.96 10.80 11.84
#